data_AF-A0A2H6N6V3-F1
#
_entry.id   AF-A0A2H6N6V3-F1
#
_cell.length_a   1.000
_cell.length_b   1.000
_cell.length_c   1.000
_cell.angle_alpha   90.00
_cell.angle_beta   90.00
_cell.angle_gamma   90.00
#
_symmetry.space_group_name_H-M   'P 1'
#
loop_
_entity.id
_entity.type
_entity.pdbx_description
1 polymer ?
#
loop_
_entity_poly.entity_id
_entity_poly.type
_entity_poly.pdbx_seq_one_letter_code
_entity_poly.pdbx_strand_id
1 'polypeptide(L)'
;VLPYLNKLGFEVIGYGCSTCVGNTAPLPEAIQNAIVQGELVACGVVSGSKNFEGRLCSCIRANYLASPSLVVAYAIAGTVNIDFQTEPLGVNPDGRNIFLHD
;
A
#
# COMPACT_ATOMS: atom_id res chain seq x y z
N VAL A 1 -11.60 -8.45 -14.04
CA VAL A 1 -10.69 -8.07 -12.94
C VAL A 1 -10.35 -6.57 -12.96
N LEU A 2 -9.91 -6.00 -14.09
CA LEU A 2 -9.54 -4.58 -14.19
C LEU A 2 -10.57 -3.58 -13.63
N PRO A 3 -11.90 -3.69 -13.87
CA PRO A 3 -12.85 -2.75 -13.27
C PRO A 3 -12.83 -2.73 -11.73
N TYR A 4 -12.56 -3.88 -11.11
CA TYR A 4 -12.46 -3.99 -9.66
C TYR A 4 -11.14 -3.41 -9.12
N LEU A 5 -10.04 -3.64 -9.84
CA LEU A 5 -8.74 -3.03 -9.52
C LEU A 5 -8.80 -1.50 -9.62
N ASN A 6 -9.42 -0.96 -10.68
CA ASN A 6 -9.63 0.48 -10.82
C ASN A 6 -10.46 1.04 -9.66
N LYS A 7 -11.52 0.34 -9.23
CA LYS A 7 -12.32 0.75 -8.06
C LYS A 7 -11.50 0.79 -6.76
N LEU A 8 -10.47 -0.05 -6.66
CA LEU A 8 -9.51 -0.05 -5.55
C LEU A 8 -8.34 0.93 -5.74
N GLY A 9 -8.32 1.71 -6.84
CA GLY A 9 -7.24 2.68 -7.15
C GLY A 9 -6.05 2.10 -7.91
N PHE A 10 -6.10 0.86 -8.36
CA PHE A 10 -5.04 0.19 -9.13
C PHE A 10 -5.26 0.35 -10.65
N GLU A 11 -5.22 1.60 -11.11
CA GLU A 11 -5.29 1.92 -12.53
C GLU A 11 -3.96 1.67 -13.25
N VAL A 12 -4.02 1.43 -14.56
CA VAL A 12 -2.81 1.34 -15.38
C VAL A 12 -2.27 2.75 -15.63
N ILE A 13 -1.21 3.10 -14.91
CA ILE A 13 -0.56 4.42 -15.03
C ILE A 13 0.51 4.48 -16.14
N GLY A 14 0.91 3.32 -16.69
CA GLY A 14 1.90 3.24 -17.77
C GLY A 14 2.57 1.87 -17.86
N TYR A 15 3.34 1.67 -18.94
CA TYR A 15 4.09 0.45 -19.22
C TYR A 15 5.59 0.72 -19.15
N GLY A 16 6.18 0.57 -17.97
CA GLY A 16 7.60 0.82 -17.73
C GLY A 16 7.98 0.58 -16.26
N CYS A 17 9.24 0.86 -15.91
CA CYS A 17 9.75 0.54 -14.58
C CYS A 17 9.10 1.36 -13.44
N SER A 18 8.74 2.62 -13.68
CA SER A 18 8.02 3.52 -12.76
C SER A 18 8.48 3.38 -11.28
N THR A 19 7.58 3.05 -10.37
CA THR A 19 7.82 2.85 -8.94
C THR A 19 8.97 1.89 -8.62
N CYS A 20 9.21 0.85 -9.44
CA CYS A 20 10.27 -0.13 -9.21
C CYS A 20 11.66 0.52 -9.19
N VAL A 21 11.88 1.58 -9.98
CA VAL A 21 13.13 2.36 -10.02
C VAL A 21 13.08 3.63 -9.16
N GLY A 22 12.00 3.83 -8.39
CA GLY A 22 11.80 5.03 -7.58
C GLY A 22 11.25 6.22 -8.36
N ASN A 23 10.77 6.01 -9.58
CA ASN A 23 10.06 7.06 -10.33
C ASN A 23 8.58 7.07 -9.90
N THR A 24 8.33 7.72 -8.78
CA THR A 24 7.03 7.83 -8.11
C THR A 24 6.46 9.24 -8.23
N ALA A 25 5.14 9.34 -8.28
CA ALA A 25 4.46 10.62 -8.09
C ALA A 25 4.62 11.07 -6.62
N PRO A 26 4.68 12.38 -6.35
CA PRO A 26 4.75 12.89 -4.98
C PRO A 26 3.50 12.50 -4.21
N LEU A 27 3.67 12.18 -2.92
CA LEU A 27 2.53 11.99 -2.02
C LEU A 27 1.80 13.32 -1.82
N PRO A 28 0.47 13.30 -1.56
CA PRO A 28 -0.27 14.48 -1.14
C PRO A 28 0.42 15.19 0.04
N GLU A 29 0.53 16.51 -0.02
CA GLU A 29 1.23 17.31 0.98
C GLU A 29 0.71 17.09 2.41
N ALA A 30 -0.61 16.94 2.56
CA ALA A 30 -1.24 16.64 3.84
C ALA A 30 -0.72 15.33 4.47
N ILE A 31 -0.46 14.31 3.65
CA ILE A 31 0.09 13.01 4.12
C ILE A 31 1.56 13.19 4.52
N GLN A 32 2.35 13.88 3.70
CA GLN A 32 3.77 14.14 4.02
C GLN A 32 3.92 14.92 5.32
N ASN A 33 3.13 15.98 5.50
CA ASN A 33 3.13 16.78 6.71
C ASN A 33 2.72 15.97 7.93
N ALA A 34 1.68 15.13 7.82
CA ALA A 34 1.27 14.26 8.93
C ALA A 34 2.37 13.26 9.32
N ILE A 35 3.09 12.69 8.36
CA ILE A 35 4.19 11.75 8.63
C ILE A 35 5.33 12.47 9.37
N VAL A 36 5.74 13.64 8.89
CA VAL A 36 6.86 14.40 9.45
C VAL A 36 6.50 14.97 10.83
N GLN A 37 5.35 15.63 10.96
CA GLN A 37 4.92 16.25 12.22
C GLN A 37 4.62 15.21 13.30
N GLY A 38 4.08 14.05 12.92
CA GLY A 38 3.80 12.95 13.84
C GLY A 38 4.97 12.01 14.08
N GLU A 39 6.15 12.29 13.50
CA GLU A 39 7.34 11.43 13.55
C GLU A 39 7.06 9.95 13.20
N LEU A 40 6.11 9.71 12.29
CA LEU A 40 5.56 8.39 12.02
C LEU A 40 6.54 7.53 11.20
N VAL A 41 6.51 6.22 11.43
CA VAL A 41 7.18 5.25 10.54
C VAL A 41 6.20 4.88 9.43
N ALA A 42 6.15 5.70 8.39
CA ALA A 42 5.36 5.39 7.21
C ALA A 42 5.97 4.22 6.43
N CYS A 43 5.09 3.36 5.92
CA CYS A 43 5.45 2.13 5.22
C CYS A 43 5.00 2.16 3.77
N GLY A 44 5.87 1.74 2.86
CA GLY A 44 5.56 1.46 1.47
C GLY A 44 5.58 -0.03 1.18
N VAL A 45 4.64 -0.52 0.38
CA VAL A 45 4.60 -1.93 -0.05
C VAL A 45 4.59 -1.98 -1.57
N VAL A 46 5.49 -2.75 -2.17
CA VAL A 46 5.66 -2.78 -3.62
C VAL A 46 5.94 -4.20 -4.12
N SER A 47 5.38 -4.57 -5.27
CA SER A 47 5.67 -5.84 -5.95
C SER A 47 6.89 -5.77 -6.87
N GLY A 48 7.95 -5.12 -6.38
CA GLY A 48 9.21 -4.92 -7.08
C GLY A 48 10.31 -5.87 -6.57
N SER A 49 11.57 -5.51 -6.84
CA SER A 49 12.74 -6.32 -6.45
C SER A 49 13.69 -5.65 -5.47
N LYS A 50 13.52 -4.35 -5.19
CA LYS A 50 14.40 -3.54 -4.33
C LYS A 50 13.58 -2.60 -3.45
N ASN A 51 13.98 -2.46 -2.19
CA ASN A 51 13.23 -1.73 -1.16
C ASN A 51 14.11 -0.81 -0.29
N PHE A 52 15.12 -0.17 -0.87
CA PHE A 52 15.97 0.77 -0.14
C PHE A 52 15.16 1.95 0.44
N GLU A 53 15.59 2.48 1.58
CA GLU A 53 15.02 3.68 2.19
C GLU A 53 15.04 4.87 1.21
N GLY A 54 14.01 5.71 1.24
CA GLY A 54 13.91 6.88 0.36
C GLY A 54 13.63 6.57 -1.12
N ARG A 55 13.59 5.29 -1.53
CA ARG A 55 13.37 4.91 -2.94
C ARG A 55 11.97 5.25 -3.45
N LEU A 56 10.95 5.10 -2.61
CA LEU A 56 9.57 5.44 -2.97
C LEU A 56 9.26 6.91 -2.70
N CYS A 57 9.64 7.40 -1.53
CA CYS A 57 9.49 8.78 -1.11
C CYS A 57 10.44 9.03 0.07
N SER A 58 10.96 10.24 0.22
CA SER A 58 11.87 10.61 1.31
C SER A 58 11.24 10.48 2.70
N CYS A 59 9.92 10.63 2.82
CA CYS A 59 9.20 10.47 4.08
C CYS A 59 8.83 9.01 4.41
N ILE A 60 9.05 8.05 3.50
CA ILE A 60 8.80 6.62 3.74
C ILE A 60 10.09 5.95 4.20
N ARG A 61 10.10 5.52 5.47
CA ARG A 61 11.27 4.89 6.11
C ARG A 61 11.31 3.38 5.97
N ALA A 62 10.14 2.72 5.91
CA ALA A 62 10.04 1.26 5.79
C ALA A 62 9.44 0.86 4.44
N ASN A 63 10.14 0.02 3.68
CA ASN A 63 9.66 -0.47 2.39
C ASN A 63 9.67 -2.01 2.37
N TYR A 64 8.55 -2.61 1.97
CA TYR A 64 8.36 -4.06 1.93
C TYR A 64 8.15 -4.55 0.49
N LEU A 65 8.86 -5.63 0.14
CA LEU A 65 8.61 -6.37 -1.10
C LEU A 65 7.54 -7.43 -0.84
N ALA A 66 6.53 -7.47 -1.70
CA ALA A 66 5.40 -8.36 -1.55
C ALA A 66 4.90 -8.87 -2.91
N SER A 67 4.11 -9.94 -2.93
CA SER A 67 3.43 -10.34 -4.17
C SER A 67 2.38 -9.29 -4.59
N PRO A 68 1.98 -9.24 -5.88
CA PRO A 68 0.95 -8.32 -6.33
C PRO A 68 -0.37 -8.42 -5.54
N SER A 69 -0.79 -9.63 -5.17
CA SER A 69 -2.00 -9.83 -4.35
C SER A 69 -1.85 -9.27 -2.94
N LEU A 70 -0.68 -9.40 -2.32
CA LEU A 70 -0.44 -8.92 -0.97
C LEU A 70 -0.27 -7.39 -0.93
N VAL A 71 0.23 -6.76 -2.01
CA VAL A 71 0.17 -5.29 -2.18
C VAL A 71 -1.28 -4.81 -2.10
N VAL A 72 -2.21 -5.48 -2.79
CA VAL A 72 -3.64 -5.14 -2.74
C VAL A 72 -4.21 -5.35 -1.34
N ALA A 73 -3.85 -6.45 -0.66
CA ALA A 73 -4.29 -6.72 0.71
C ALA A 73 -3.85 -5.61 1.69
N TYR A 74 -2.58 -5.20 1.65
CA TYR A 74 -2.09 -4.11 2.50
C TYR A 74 -2.69 -2.74 2.12
N ALA A 75 -2.99 -2.51 0.84
CA ALA A 75 -3.70 -1.29 0.43
C ALA A 75 -5.12 -1.23 0.99
N ILE A 76 -5.82 -2.37 1.07
CA ILE A 76 -7.15 -2.46 1.69
C ILE A 76 -7.05 -2.31 3.22
N ALA A 77 -6.10 -2.99 3.86
CA ALA A 77 -5.91 -2.92 5.31
C ALA A 77 -5.43 -1.53 5.78
N GLY A 78 -4.70 -0.80 4.93
CA GLY A 78 -4.16 0.53 5.25
C GLY A 78 -2.98 0.53 6.23
N THR A 79 -2.50 -0.64 6.67
CA THR A 79 -1.39 -0.78 7.60
C THR A 79 -0.64 -2.09 7.34
N VAL A 80 0.69 -2.09 7.56
CA VAL A 80 1.49 -3.33 7.57
C VAL A 80 1.49 -4.02 8.93
N ASN A 81 1.03 -3.35 9.97
CA ASN A 81 0.89 -3.89 11.32
C ASN A 81 -0.52 -4.49 11.49
N ILE A 82 -0.79 -5.55 10.72
CA ILE A 82 -2.04 -6.31 10.75
C ILE A 82 -1.72 -7.80 10.76
N ASP A 83 -2.42 -8.57 11.59
CA ASP A 83 -2.43 -10.03 11.53
C ASP A 83 -3.61 -10.51 10.68
N PHE A 84 -3.35 -10.85 9.42
CA PHE A 84 -4.38 -11.33 8.49
C PHE A 84 -5.06 -12.64 8.90
N GLN A 85 -4.53 -13.39 9.88
CA GLN A 85 -5.17 -14.60 10.39
C GLN A 85 -6.25 -14.31 11.43
N THR A 86 -6.11 -13.21 12.17
CA THR A 86 -6.96 -12.92 13.33
C THR A 86 -7.71 -11.60 13.22
N GLU A 87 -7.28 -10.69 12.35
CA GLU A 87 -7.89 -9.38 12.12
C GLU A 87 -8.61 -9.32 10.76
N PRO A 88 -9.85 -8.80 10.70
CA PRO A 88 -10.58 -8.65 9.45
C PRO A 88 -10.06 -7.46 8.63
N LEU A 89 -10.10 -7.57 7.30
CA LEU A 89 -9.85 -6.47 6.37
C LEU A 89 -10.95 -5.39 6.43
N GLY A 90 -12.15 -5.79 6.83
CA GLY A 90 -13.29 -4.89 6.98
C GLY A 90 -14.58 -5.63 7.30
N VAL A 91 -15.67 -4.88 7.35
CA VAL A 91 -17.01 -5.39 7.60
C VAL A 91 -17.85 -5.17 6.35
N ASN A 92 -18.52 -6.21 5.87
CA ASN A 92 -19.41 -6.08 4.72
C ASN A 92 -20.72 -5.35 5.10
N PRO A 93 -21.56 -4.97 4.12
CA PRO A 93 -22.84 -4.31 4.40
C PRO A 93 -23.82 -5.11 5.27
N ASP A 94 -23.66 -6.44 5.32
CA ASP A 94 -24.48 -7.33 6.15
C ASP A 94 -23.95 -7.45 7.59
N GLY A 95 -22.87 -6.75 7.94
CA GLY A 95 -22.24 -6.78 9.26
C GLY A 95 -21.27 -7.94 9.49
N ARG A 96 -20.93 -8.73 8.46
CA ARG A 96 -19.97 -9.84 8.54
C ARG A 96 -18.54 -9.32 8.39
N ASN A 97 -17.67 -9.74 9.29
CA ASN A 97 -16.22 -9.57 9.19
C ASN A 97 -15.68 -10.35 7.99
N ILE A 98 -14.90 -9.67 7.14
CA ILE A 98 -14.23 -10.25 5.97
C ILE A 98 -12.75 -10.34 6.27
N PHE A 99 -12.22 -11.55 6.24
CA PHE A 99 -10.80 -11.84 6.45
C PHE A 99 -10.08 -12.03 5.11
N LEU A 100 -8.74 -12.01 5.13
CA LEU A 100 -7.97 -12.21 3.90
C LEU A 100 -8.16 -13.60 3.28
N HIS A 101 -8.54 -14.59 4.08
CA HIS A 101 -8.74 -15.97 3.64
C HIS A 101 -10.15 -16.26 3.09
N ASP A 102 -11.09 -15.30 3.22
CA ASP A 102 -12.44 -15.39 2.66
C ASP A 102 -12.43 -15.13 1.14
#